data_AF-A0A1B0A4P5-F1
#
_entry.id   AF-A0A1B0A4P5-F1
#
_cell.length_a   1.000
_cell.length_b   1.000
_cell.length_c   1.000
_cell.angle_alpha   90.00
_cell.angle_beta   90.00
_cell.angle_gamma   90.00
#
_symmetry.space_group_name_H-M   'P 1'
#
loop_
_entity.id
_entity.type
_entity.pdbx_description
1 polymer ?
#
loop_
_entity_poly.entity_id
_entity_poly.type
_entity_poly.pdbx_seq_one_letter_code
_entity_poly.pdbx_strand_id
1 'polypeptide(L)'
;MDLRLQMRQIKRVGLLLNWISVPIKAVNAKESDGTREFFYAALEYFINLHTNKRHGRECLLRLICENSQIKYHIGLFSEILNAILTPGKENLNQSYRQAVELGQLGVDCVKYYAKCPPGDNFLDHLIHDYI
;
A
#
# COMPACT_ATOMS: atom_id res chain seq x y z
N MET A 1 -35.29 -48.93 24.31
CA MET A 1 -34.21 -48.31 23.50
C MET A 1 -34.01 -46.89 24.03
N ASP A 2 -32.92 -46.60 24.73
CA ASP A 2 -32.75 -45.38 25.55
C ASP A 2 -32.13 -44.22 24.74
N LEU A 3 -32.93 -43.19 24.47
CA LEU A 3 -32.55 -41.96 23.75
C LEU A 3 -31.46 -41.14 24.48
N ARG A 4 -31.20 -41.40 25.77
CA ARG A 4 -30.14 -40.68 26.54
C ARG A 4 -28.72 -41.10 26.14
N LEU A 5 -28.51 -42.33 25.67
CA LEU A 5 -27.20 -42.81 25.22
C LEU A 5 -26.77 -42.17 23.88
N GLN A 6 -27.73 -41.93 22.97
CA GLN A 6 -27.49 -41.28 21.68
C GLN A 6 -27.13 -39.79 21.84
N MET A 7 -27.77 -39.08 22.78
CA MET A 7 -27.49 -37.66 23.04
C MET A 7 -26.09 -37.42 23.64
N ARG A 8 -25.48 -38.39 24.33
CA ARG A 8 -24.11 -38.28 24.86
C ARG A 8 -23.04 -38.27 23.76
N GLN A 9 -23.25 -39.00 22.67
CA GLN A 9 -22.30 -39.03 21.54
C GLN A 9 -22.32 -37.72 20.76
N ILE A 10 -23.49 -37.11 20.57
CA ILE A 10 -23.66 -35.82 19.87
C ILE A 10 -22.97 -34.68 20.64
N LYS A 11 -23.07 -34.66 21.98
CA LYS A 11 -22.37 -33.66 22.81
C LYS A 11 -20.84 -33.76 22.75
N ARG A 12 -20.27 -34.97 22.55
CA ARG A 12 -18.82 -35.15 22.38
C ARG A 12 -18.30 -34.59 21.05
N VAL A 13 -19.09 -34.72 19.98
CA VAL A 13 -18.74 -34.14 18.66
C VAL A 13 -18.76 -32.60 18.71
N GLY A 14 -19.73 -32.01 19.41
CA GLY A 14 -19.79 -30.55 19.60
C GLY A 14 -18.60 -29.97 20.37
N LEU A 15 -18.02 -30.74 21.30
CA LEU A 15 -16.84 -30.31 22.05
C LEU A 15 -15.57 -30.31 21.18
N LEU A 16 -15.47 -31.19 20.18
CA LEU A 16 -14.32 -31.28 19.27
C LEU A 16 -14.32 -30.19 18.18
N LEU A 17 -15.49 -29.79 17.69
CA LEU A 17 -15.63 -28.68 16.73
C LEU A 17 -15.17 -27.33 17.31
N ASN A 18 -15.26 -27.17 18.64
CA ASN A 18 -14.87 -25.94 19.32
C ASN A 18 -13.34 -25.72 19.38
N TRP A 19 -12.53 -26.76 19.15
CA TRP A 19 -11.06 -26.67 19.08
C TRP A 19 -10.53 -26.45 17.66
N ILE A 20 -11.36 -26.67 16.64
CA ILE A 20 -11.02 -26.44 15.22
C ILE A 20 -11.37 -25.00 14.80
N SER A 21 -12.18 -24.31 15.62
CA SER A 21 -12.51 -22.90 15.45
C SER A 21 -11.32 -22.02 15.85
N VAL A 22 -10.30 -21.92 14.98
CA VAL A 22 -9.35 -20.82 15.04
C VAL A 22 -10.19 -19.54 15.10
N PRO A 23 -10.04 -18.66 16.11
CA PRO A 23 -10.74 -17.39 16.09
C PRO A 23 -10.17 -16.61 14.91
N ILE A 24 -10.89 -16.63 13.79
CA ILE A 24 -10.67 -15.67 12.71
C ILE A 24 -10.98 -14.33 13.36
N LYS A 25 -9.96 -13.66 13.87
CA LYS A 25 -10.07 -12.27 14.29
C LYS A 25 -10.68 -11.56 13.08
N ALA A 26 -11.87 -11.02 13.24
CA ALA A 26 -12.47 -10.19 12.21
C ALA A 26 -11.44 -9.13 11.85
N VAL A 27 -10.94 -9.15 10.61
CA VAL A 27 -10.04 -8.11 10.13
C VAL A 27 -10.80 -6.81 10.30
N ASN A 28 -10.34 -5.99 11.24
CA ASN A 28 -10.95 -4.70 11.48
C ASN A 28 -10.57 -3.84 10.28
N ALA A 29 -11.48 -3.71 9.31
CA ALA A 29 -11.30 -2.90 8.11
C ALA A 29 -11.05 -1.40 8.39
N LYS A 30 -11.05 -1.00 9.68
CA LYS A 30 -10.77 0.34 10.16
C LYS A 30 -9.38 0.50 10.76
N GLU A 31 -8.67 -0.59 11.05
CA GLU A 31 -7.31 -0.51 11.58
C GLU A 31 -6.33 -0.37 10.41
N SER A 32 -5.69 0.81 10.35
CA SER A 32 -4.55 1.06 9.49
C SER A 32 -3.44 0.09 9.89
N ASP A 33 -3.24 -0.99 9.13
CA ASP A 33 -1.99 -1.71 9.24
C ASP A 33 -0.87 -0.74 8.81
N GLY A 34 0.24 -0.68 9.54
CA GLY A 34 1.35 0.25 9.22
C GLY A 34 2.07 -0.10 7.91
N THR A 35 1.47 -0.92 7.04
CA THR A 35 2.10 -1.52 5.87
C THR A 35 2.55 -0.47 4.88
N ARG A 36 1.72 0.54 4.58
CA ARG A 36 2.11 1.63 3.67
C ARG A 36 3.18 2.53 4.26
N GLU A 37 3.12 2.80 5.56
CA GLU A 37 4.16 3.59 6.24
C GLU A 37 5.52 2.88 6.15
N PHE A 38 5.54 1.59 6.47
CA PHE A 38 6.72 0.75 6.31
C PHE A 38 7.21 0.72 4.86
N PHE A 39 6.30 0.53 3.91
CA PHE A 39 6.64 0.46 2.50
C PHE A 39 7.25 1.77 1.98
N TYR A 40 6.68 2.92 2.36
CA TYR A 40 7.22 4.22 1.97
C TYR A 40 8.58 4.47 2.61
N ALA A 41 8.76 4.12 3.89
CA ALA A 41 10.07 4.22 4.53
C ALA A 41 11.12 3.34 3.81
N ALA A 42 10.73 2.12 3.41
CA ALA A 42 11.59 1.22 2.65
C ALA A 42 11.93 1.78 1.26
N LEU A 43 10.95 2.34 0.54
CA LEU A 43 11.17 2.99 -0.76
C LEU A 43 12.09 4.20 -0.64
N GLU A 44 11.87 5.11 0.31
CA GLU A 44 12.74 6.26 0.51
C GLU A 44 14.18 5.82 0.80
N TYR A 45 14.36 4.82 1.65
CA TYR A 45 15.66 4.25 1.95
C TYR A 45 16.31 3.65 0.70
N PHE A 46 15.57 2.86 -0.07
CA PHE A 46 16.08 2.21 -1.28
C PHE A 46 16.44 3.23 -2.37
N ILE A 47 15.61 4.26 -2.57
CA ILE A 47 15.93 5.37 -3.47
C ILE A 47 17.18 6.11 -2.97
N ASN A 48 17.31 6.35 -1.66
CA ASN A 48 18.53 6.97 -1.11
C ASN A 48 19.79 6.15 -1.38
N LEU A 49 19.71 4.81 -1.39
CA LEU A 49 20.84 3.94 -1.71
C LEU A 49 21.23 4.00 -3.19
N HIS A 50 20.25 4.19 -4.07
CA HIS A 50 20.44 4.18 -5.52
C HIS A 50 20.54 5.57 -6.16
N THR A 51 20.51 6.63 -5.35
CA THR A 51 20.68 8.01 -5.81
C THR A 51 21.96 8.63 -5.32
N ASN A 52 22.57 9.45 -6.17
CA ASN A 52 23.80 10.16 -5.82
C ASN A 52 23.59 11.27 -4.77
N LYS A 53 22.33 11.66 -4.52
CA LYS A 53 22.00 12.87 -3.74
C LYS A 53 21.20 12.62 -2.46
N ARG A 54 20.82 11.37 -2.15
CA ARG A 54 20.05 11.01 -0.95
C ARG A 54 18.78 11.87 -0.75
N HIS A 55 18.01 12.03 -1.82
CA HIS A 55 16.74 12.77 -1.83
C HIS A 55 15.53 11.83 -1.95
N GLY A 56 15.60 10.66 -1.33
CA GLY A 56 14.59 9.59 -1.43
C GLY A 56 13.18 10.04 -1.08
N ARG A 57 13.04 10.92 -0.06
CA ARG A 57 11.76 11.55 0.28
C ARG A 57 11.17 12.33 -0.90
N GLU A 58 11.93 13.25 -1.47
CA GLU A 58 11.51 14.08 -2.59
C GLU A 58 11.21 13.24 -3.84
N CYS A 59 12.02 12.22 -4.09
CA CYS A 59 11.79 11.29 -5.20
C CYS A 59 10.53 10.46 -5.03
N LEU A 60 10.23 9.98 -3.83
CA LEU A 60 8.98 9.27 -3.56
C LEU A 60 7.78 10.21 -3.71
N LEU A 61 7.89 11.47 -3.27
CA LEU A 61 6.82 12.45 -3.45
C LEU A 61 6.61 12.80 -4.93
N ARG A 62 7.67 12.94 -5.72
CA ARG A 62 7.58 13.09 -7.18
C ARG A 62 6.88 11.90 -7.82
N LEU A 63 7.28 10.69 -7.46
CA LEU A 63 6.70 9.44 -7.97
C LEU A 63 5.19 9.36 -7.69
N ILE A 64 4.77 9.69 -6.47
CA ILE A 64 3.35 9.69 -6.09
C ILE A 64 2.57 10.74 -6.90
N CYS A 65 3.14 11.94 -7.07
CA CYS A 65 2.57 13.00 -7.87
C CYS A 65 2.36 12.55 -9.32
N GLU A 66 3.42 12.07 -9.97
CA GLU A 66 3.37 11.59 -11.36
C GLU A 66 2.40 10.40 -11.52
N ASN A 67 2.41 9.43 -10.61
CA ASN A 67 1.46 8.30 -10.64
C ASN A 67 0.01 8.79 -10.58
N SER A 68 -0.29 9.81 -9.76
CA SER A 68 -1.65 10.34 -9.63
C SER A 68 -2.13 11.19 -10.82
N GLN A 69 -1.25 11.49 -11.79
CA GLN A 69 -1.63 12.10 -13.06
C GLN A 69 -2.19 11.09 -14.06
N ILE A 70 -1.92 9.79 -13.86
CA ILE A 70 -2.36 8.72 -14.73
C ILE A 70 -3.86 8.45 -14.47
N LYS A 71 -4.69 8.67 -15.48
CA LYS A 71 -6.15 8.45 -15.38
C LYS A 71 -6.54 6.98 -15.43
N TYR A 72 -5.81 6.19 -16.21
CA TYR A 72 -6.09 4.78 -16.45
C TYR A 72 -4.83 3.96 -16.24
N HIS A 73 -4.79 3.22 -15.14
CA HIS A 73 -3.75 2.22 -14.89
C HIS A 73 -4.14 0.93 -15.60
N ILE A 74 -3.45 0.58 -16.69
CA ILE A 74 -3.77 -0.62 -17.47
C ILE A 74 -2.81 -1.73 -17.07
N GLY A 75 -3.37 -2.86 -16.64
CA GLY A 75 -2.64 -4.07 -16.30
C GLY A 75 -2.27 -4.15 -14.82
N LEU A 76 -2.07 -5.39 -14.37
CA LEU A 76 -1.91 -5.73 -12.96
C LEU A 76 -0.78 -4.94 -12.28
N PHE A 77 0.35 -4.78 -12.94
CA PHE A 77 1.51 -4.09 -12.36
C PHE A 77 1.23 -2.61 -12.09
N SER A 78 0.63 -1.91 -13.05
CA SER A 78 0.28 -0.49 -12.91
C SER A 78 -0.78 -0.26 -11.83
N GLU A 79 -1.79 -1.14 -11.74
CA GLU A 79 -2.80 -1.09 -10.68
C GLU A 79 -2.22 -1.36 -9.29
N ILE A 80 -1.33 -2.34 -9.16
CA ILE A 80 -0.63 -2.61 -7.90
C ILE A 80 0.20 -1.40 -7.49
N LEU A 81 0.98 -0.84 -8.42
CA LEU A 81 1.80 0.33 -8.15
C LEU A 81 0.92 1.50 -7.69
N ASN A 82 -0.19 1.76 -8.39
CA ASN A 82 -1.14 2.79 -8.00
C ASN A 82 -1.74 2.54 -6.59
N ALA A 83 -2.14 1.31 -6.28
CA ALA A 83 -2.74 0.96 -5.00
C ALA A 83 -1.79 1.14 -3.80
N ILE A 84 -0.49 0.93 -4.04
CA ILE A 84 0.55 1.10 -3.03
C ILE A 84 0.96 2.58 -2.91
N LEU A 85 1.11 3.30 -4.02
CA LEU A 85 1.51 4.71 -4.04
C LEU A 85 0.38 5.67 -3.64
N THR A 86 -0.88 5.24 -3.70
CA THR A 86 -2.02 6.02 -3.21
C THR A 86 -2.16 5.85 -1.70
N PRO A 87 -2.02 6.92 -0.89
CA PRO A 87 -2.27 6.88 0.54
C PRO A 87 -3.73 6.51 0.83
N GLY A 88 -3.93 5.56 1.74
CA GLY A 88 -5.22 5.21 2.32
C GLY A 88 -5.54 6.02 3.59
N LYS A 89 -6.19 5.37 4.55
CA LYS A 89 -6.69 5.98 5.80
C LYS A 89 -5.66 5.98 6.93
N GLU A 90 -4.48 5.42 6.68
CA GLU A 90 -3.39 5.35 7.63
C GLU A 90 -2.83 6.73 8.03
N ASN A 91 -2.18 6.75 9.20
CA ASN A 91 -1.54 7.94 9.74
C ASN A 91 -0.17 8.19 9.09
N LEU A 92 -0.19 8.49 7.79
CA LEU A 92 0.99 8.89 7.04
C LEU A 92 1.26 10.38 7.17
N ASN A 93 2.52 10.76 6.98
CA ASN A 93 2.92 12.15 6.82
C ASN A 93 2.09 12.82 5.70
N GLN A 94 1.56 14.02 5.99
CA GLN A 94 0.63 14.72 5.12
C GLN A 94 1.18 14.99 3.71
N SER A 95 2.50 15.11 3.54
CA SER A 95 3.09 15.42 2.24
C SER A 95 2.81 14.35 1.19
N TYR A 96 2.59 13.09 1.56
CA TYR A 96 2.22 12.04 0.61
C TYR A 96 0.82 12.26 0.03
N ARG A 97 -0.14 12.69 0.86
CA ARG A 97 -1.49 13.04 0.40
C ARG A 97 -1.46 14.30 -0.47
N GLN A 98 -0.67 15.30 -0.07
CA GLN A 98 -0.44 16.50 -0.88
C GLN A 98 0.17 16.18 -2.24
N ALA A 99 1.09 15.22 -2.33
CA ALA A 99 1.66 14.79 -3.60
C ALA A 99 0.59 14.23 -4.56
N VAL A 100 -0.36 13.44 -4.05
CA VAL A 100 -1.51 12.97 -4.84
C VAL A 100 -2.39 14.13 -5.30
N GLU A 101 -2.73 15.06 -4.41
CA GLU A 101 -3.55 16.23 -4.76
C GLU A 101 -2.89 17.06 -5.86
N LEU A 102 -1.58 17.29 -5.75
CA LEU A 102 -0.81 18.02 -6.75
C LEU A 102 -0.83 17.34 -8.12
N GLY A 103 -0.64 16.02 -8.17
CA GLY A 103 -0.73 15.30 -9.44
C GLY A 103 -2.14 15.28 -10.02
N GLN A 104 -3.17 15.13 -9.19
CA GLN A 104 -4.58 15.25 -9.64
C GLN A 104 -4.90 16.64 -10.20
N LEU A 105 -4.25 17.70 -9.69
CA LEU A 105 -4.34 19.06 -10.22
C LEU A 105 -3.53 19.28 -11.51
N GLY A 106 -2.73 18.29 -11.94
CA GLY A 106 -1.93 18.38 -13.15
C GLY A 106 -0.74 19.33 -13.04
N VAL A 107 -0.20 19.53 -11.82
CA VAL A 107 1.01 20.37 -11.67
C VAL A 107 2.21 19.73 -12.37
N ASP A 108 3.20 20.53 -12.73
CA ASP A 108 4.49 19.99 -13.19
C ASP A 108 5.24 19.36 -11.99
N CYS A 109 5.06 18.05 -11.78
CA CYS A 109 5.63 17.30 -10.67
C CYS A 109 7.16 17.32 -10.68
N VAL A 110 7.79 17.32 -11.86
CA VAL A 110 9.25 17.38 -12.01
C VAL A 110 9.77 18.72 -11.51
N LYS A 111 9.11 19.82 -11.89
CA LYS A 111 9.47 21.16 -11.43
C LYS A 111 9.16 21.37 -9.95
N TYR A 112 8.04 20.84 -9.46
CA TYR A 112 7.63 20.97 -8.06
C TYR A 112 8.61 20.27 -7.12
N TYR A 113 9.03 19.04 -7.47
CA TYR A 113 9.99 18.24 -6.73
C TYR A 113 11.40 18.30 -7.33
N ALA A 114 11.90 19.52 -7.58
CA ALA A 114 13.17 19.76 -8.28
C ALA A 114 14.42 19.14 -7.60
N LYS A 115 14.32 18.74 -6.33
CA LYS A 115 15.38 18.01 -5.62
C LYS A 115 15.52 16.56 -6.10
N CYS A 116 14.53 16.03 -6.81
CA CYS A 116 14.58 14.75 -7.49
C CYS A 116 14.39 14.95 -9.00
N PRO A 117 15.44 15.24 -9.78
CA PRO A 117 15.33 15.28 -11.23
C PRO A 117 15.04 13.88 -11.81
N PRO A 118 14.57 13.80 -13.08
CA PRO A 118 14.44 12.52 -13.77
C PRO A 118 15.77 11.75 -13.82
N GLY A 119 15.71 10.43 -13.63
CA GLY A 119 16.86 9.54 -13.51
C GLY A 119 17.36 9.34 -12.08
N ASP A 120 17.01 10.23 -11.14
CA ASP A 120 17.29 10.04 -9.71
C ASP A 120 16.20 9.17 -9.03
N ASN A 121 15.25 8.59 -9.76
CA ASN A 121 14.38 7.57 -9.19
C ASN A 121 14.42 6.34 -10.09
N PHE A 122 14.79 5.18 -9.53
CA PHE A 122 14.89 3.93 -10.31
C PHE A 122 13.55 3.51 -10.94
N LEU A 123 12.43 3.99 -10.40
CA LEU A 123 11.09 3.78 -10.91
C LEU A 123 10.70 4.76 -12.04
N ASP A 124 11.53 5.75 -12.37
CA ASP A 124 11.24 6.71 -13.46
C ASP A 124 11.00 6.01 -14.79
N HIS A 125 11.72 4.90 -15.04
CA HIS A 125 11.54 4.07 -16.22
C HIS A 125 10.18 3.36 -16.24
N LEU A 126 9.61 3.03 -15.07
CA LEU A 126 8.35 2.32 -14.99
C LEU A 126 7.13 3.24 -15.14
N ILE A 127 7.29 4.54 -14.89
CA ILE A 127 6.21 5.53 -15.06
C ILE A 127 6.23 6.13 -16.47
N HIS A 128 7.40 6.39 -17.06
CA HIS A 128 7.50 6.97 -18.40
C HIS A 128 7.04 6.06 -19.54
N ASP A 129 7.04 4.73 -19.34
CA ASP A 129 6.56 3.80 -20.38
C ASP A 129 5.02 3.78 -20.52
N TYR A 130 4.30 4.46 -19.63
CA TYR A 130 2.83 4.43 -19.56
C TYR A 130 2.15 5.82 -19.63
N ILE A 131 2.92 6.90 -19.83
CA ILE A 131 2.42 8.27 -20.04
C ILE A 131 2.53 8.65 -21.52
#